data_AF-A0A553MZY0-F1
#
_entry.id   AF-A0A553MZY0-F1
#
_cell.length_a   1.000
_cell.length_b   1.000
_cell.length_c   1.000
_cell.angle_alpha   90.00
_cell.angle_beta   90.00
_cell.angle_gamma   90.00
#
_symmetry.space_group_name_H-M   'P 1'
#
loop_
_entity.id
_entity.type
_entity.pdbx_description
1 polymer ?
#
loop_
_entity_poly.entity_id
_entity_poly.type
_entity_poly.pdbx_seq_one_letter_code
_entity_poly.pdbx_strand_id
1 'polypeptide(L)'
;IHCYYHGEVEGHQGSEVILSTCTGLRGMISLENETYMLEPMQEGNSHHLYRGKHLKLMQGTCGHGHNISQHTMMPWTERSSSHSSRRKRDIQSSIKYVELIIVADNLSSSFQYQKQGKDVEKVKQRMAEIANYVDKFYKSLNIRVALVGVEVWSDKDKCSITQDPFSSLHEFLDWRKLKLLPLRAHDNAQLISGVFFQGTTIGMAPIMSMCTAEQSGGIVMSRSPAHIVQKADYTCLK
;
A
#
# COMPACT_ATOMS: atom_id res chain seq x y z
N ILE A 1 -23.43 0.07 -1.59
CA ILE A 1 -23.48 0.91 -0.37
C ILE A 1 -22.09 1.50 -0.16
N HIS A 2 -21.95 2.82 -0.09
CA HIS A 2 -20.68 3.48 0.25
C HIS A 2 -20.50 3.43 1.77
N CYS A 3 -19.36 2.91 2.25
CA CYS A 3 -19.08 2.78 3.68
C CYS A 3 -17.68 3.27 4.08
N TYR A 4 -16.91 3.83 3.15
CA TYR A 4 -15.59 4.42 3.38
C TYR A 4 -15.65 5.94 3.22
N TYR A 5 -15.11 6.67 4.19
CA TYR A 5 -15.27 8.11 4.30
C TYR A 5 -13.96 8.78 4.69
N HIS A 6 -13.71 9.95 4.09
CA HIS A 6 -12.65 10.88 4.49
C HIS A 6 -13.27 12.20 4.91
N GLY A 7 -12.70 12.85 5.92
CA GLY A 7 -13.17 14.15 6.38
C GLY A 7 -12.17 14.85 7.29
N GLU A 8 -12.66 15.88 7.97
CA GLU A 8 -11.95 16.64 8.99
C GLU A 8 -12.80 16.68 10.26
N VAL A 9 -12.16 16.87 11.41
CA VAL A 9 -12.84 17.06 12.68
C VAL A 9 -13.35 18.49 12.78
N GLU A 10 -14.63 18.65 13.11
CA GLU A 10 -15.25 19.96 13.30
C GLU A 10 -14.46 20.79 14.33
N GLY A 11 -14.16 22.04 13.99
CA GLY A 11 -13.39 22.95 14.85
C GLY A 11 -11.87 22.74 14.82
N HIS A 12 -11.35 21.73 14.10
CA HIS A 12 -9.92 21.45 14.02
C HIS A 12 -9.43 21.48 12.57
N GLN A 13 -8.96 22.63 12.11
CA GLN A 13 -8.39 22.77 10.76
C GLN A 13 -7.13 21.90 10.60
N GLY A 14 -6.99 21.28 9.43
CA GLY A 14 -5.85 20.40 9.14
C GLY A 14 -5.91 19.04 9.84
N SER A 15 -6.98 18.75 10.58
CA SER A 15 -7.24 17.40 11.07
C SER A 15 -7.70 16.49 9.95
N GLU A 16 -7.46 15.19 10.10
CA GLU A 16 -7.85 14.20 9.11
C GLU A 16 -8.61 13.04 9.75
N VAL A 17 -9.70 12.65 9.11
CA VAL A 17 -10.54 11.53 9.52
C VAL A 17 -10.62 10.55 8.36
N ILE A 18 -10.37 9.27 8.66
CA ILE A 18 -10.50 8.16 7.72
C ILE A 18 -11.34 7.10 8.42
N LEU A 19 -12.57 6.87 7.96
CA LEU A 19 -13.52 5.96 8.60
C LEU A 19 -14.02 4.89 7.64
N SER A 20 -14.28 3.71 8.19
CA SER A 20 -15.04 2.61 7.62
C SER A 20 -16.24 2.34 8.52
N THR A 21 -17.40 2.15 7.91
CA THR A 21 -18.66 1.78 8.59
C THR A 21 -19.17 0.40 8.13
N CYS A 22 -18.39 -0.31 7.32
CA CYS A 22 -18.84 -1.50 6.61
C CYS A 22 -19.20 -2.67 7.53
N THR A 23 -18.48 -2.86 8.65
CA THR A 23 -18.83 -3.83 9.71
C THR A 23 -18.61 -3.20 11.09
N GLY A 24 -19.30 -2.09 11.32
CA GLY A 24 -19.08 -1.23 12.48
C GLY A 24 -18.07 -0.13 12.20
N LEU A 25 -17.93 0.77 13.16
CA LEU A 25 -17.11 1.97 13.02
C LEU A 25 -15.63 1.64 13.28
N ARG A 26 -14.81 1.83 12.24
CA ARG A 26 -13.36 1.64 12.26
C ARG A 26 -12.69 2.85 11.64
N GLY A 27 -11.48 3.17 12.05
CA GLY A 27 -10.74 4.20 11.35
C GLY A 27 -9.61 4.85 12.13
N MET A 28 -9.13 5.95 11.56
CA MET A 28 -8.06 6.78 12.09
C MET A 28 -8.51 8.23 12.13
N ILE A 29 -8.22 8.90 13.25
CA ILE A 29 -8.43 10.34 13.43
C ILE A 29 -7.07 10.93 13.75
N SER A 30 -6.57 11.79 12.87
CA SER A 30 -5.33 12.53 13.06
C SER A 30 -5.66 13.98 13.43
N LEU A 31 -5.24 14.36 14.63
CA LEU A 31 -5.12 15.74 15.07
C LEU A 31 -3.65 16.15 14.96
N GLU A 32 -3.33 17.43 15.14
CA GLU A 32 -2.00 18.01 14.89
C GLU A 32 -0.83 17.16 15.44
N ASN A 33 -0.91 16.70 16.69
CA ASN A 33 0.18 15.99 17.37
C ASN A 33 -0.19 14.58 17.84
N GLU A 34 -1.40 14.12 17.51
CA GLU A 34 -1.96 12.88 18.05
C GLU A 34 -2.80 12.18 16.99
N THR A 35 -2.52 10.90 16.80
CA THR A 35 -3.33 10.01 15.98
C THR A 35 -4.08 9.07 16.90
N TYR A 36 -5.38 8.89 16.64
CA TYR A 36 -6.26 7.97 17.34
C TYR A 36 -6.74 6.90 16.37
N MET A 37 -6.80 5.67 16.87
CA MET A 37 -7.31 4.52 16.15
C MET A 37 -8.62 4.07 16.79
N LEU A 38 -9.58 3.74 15.94
CA LEU A 38 -10.92 3.34 16.32
C LEU A 38 -11.19 1.93 15.78
N GLU A 39 -11.55 1.02 16.66
CA GLU A 39 -11.88 -0.37 16.31
C GLU A 39 -13.12 -0.86 17.09
N PRO A 40 -14.00 -1.66 16.48
CA PRO A 40 -15.13 -2.26 17.17
C PRO A 40 -14.66 -3.35 18.12
N MET A 41 -15.34 -3.48 19.26
CA MET A 41 -15.16 -4.59 20.18
C MET A 41 -15.75 -5.89 19.61
N GLN A 42 -15.28 -7.05 20.10
CA GLN A 42 -15.79 -8.35 19.66
C GLN A 42 -17.23 -8.62 20.14
N GLU A 43 -17.66 -7.95 21.22
CA GLU A 43 -18.99 -8.11 21.82
C GLU A 43 -19.61 -6.73 22.12
N GLY A 44 -20.82 -6.49 21.61
CA GLY A 44 -21.61 -5.27 21.84
C GLY A 44 -21.43 -4.16 20.80
N ASN A 45 -22.05 -3.00 21.06
CA ASN A 45 -21.99 -1.78 20.23
C ASN A 45 -20.89 -0.81 20.68
N SER A 46 -19.87 -1.31 21.39
CA SER A 46 -18.79 -0.50 21.96
C SER A 46 -17.55 -0.48 21.05
N HIS A 47 -16.78 0.61 21.11
CA HIS A 47 -15.58 0.82 20.30
C HIS A 47 -14.38 1.14 21.19
N HIS A 48 -13.23 0.59 20.82
CA HIS A 48 -11.94 0.97 21.40
C HIS A 48 -11.39 2.18 20.66
N LEU A 49 -11.15 3.26 21.41
CA LEU A 49 -10.39 4.41 20.95
C LEU A 49 -9.03 4.39 21.66
N TYR A 50 -7.95 4.29 20.89
CA TYR A 50 -6.60 4.25 21.46
C TYR A 50 -5.64 5.12 20.66
N ARG A 51 -4.62 5.65 21.34
CA ARG A 51 -3.60 6.48 20.67
C ARG A 51 -2.72 5.62 19.80
N GLY A 52 -2.44 6.07 18.58
CA GLY A 52 -1.53 5.42 17.64
C GLY A 52 -0.12 5.27 18.18
N LYS A 53 0.29 6.11 19.14
CA LYS A 53 1.57 5.99 19.89
C LYS A 53 1.73 4.66 20.63
N HIS A 54 0.62 3.96 20.92
CA HIS A 54 0.63 2.66 21.58
C HIS A 54 0.74 1.49 20.59
N LEU A 55 0.66 1.75 19.28
CA LEU A 55 1.01 0.76 18.27
C LEU A 55 2.53 0.63 18.28
N LYS A 56 3.04 -0.58 18.55
CA LYS A 56 4.47 -0.89 18.47
C LYS A 56 4.92 -0.86 16.99
N LEU A 57 5.03 0.34 16.41
CA LEU A 57 5.67 0.55 15.12
C LEU A 57 7.14 0.20 15.29
N MET A 58 7.56 -0.91 14.70
CA MET A 58 8.99 -1.14 14.51
C MET A 58 9.51 0.01 13.64
N GLN A 59 10.51 0.73 14.14
CA GLN A 59 11.20 1.75 13.36
C GLN A 59 11.88 1.06 12.17
N GLY A 60 11.20 1.04 11.04
CA GLY A 60 11.80 0.71 9.75
C GLY A 60 12.50 1.95 9.22
N THR A 61 13.73 1.82 8.77
CA THR A 61 14.39 2.90 8.04
C THR A 61 13.78 3.00 6.64
N CYS A 62 13.30 4.20 6.29
CA CYS A 62 13.02 4.56 4.90
C CYS A 62 14.28 5.22 4.36
N GLY A 63 15.02 4.53 3.48
CA GLY A 63 16.28 5.07 2.97
C GLY A 63 17.00 4.10 2.03
N HIS A 64 17.67 4.67 1.02
CA HIS A 64 18.48 3.96 0.05
C HIS A 64 19.86 3.65 0.66
N GLY A 65 20.01 2.43 1.22
CA GLY A 65 21.22 2.00 1.92
C GLY A 65 22.16 1.08 1.13
N HIS A 66 22.05 1.02 -0.20
CA HIS A 66 23.01 0.25 -1.02
C HIS A 66 23.86 1.19 -1.87
N ASN A 67 25.16 1.24 -1.55
CA ASN A 67 26.20 1.77 -2.41
C ASN A 67 26.18 1.03 -3.76
N ILE A 68 25.47 1.57 -4.75
CA ILE A 68 25.80 1.34 -6.16
C ILE A 68 26.72 2.48 -6.58
N SER A 69 27.96 2.40 -6.11
CA SER A 69 29.07 3.07 -6.74
C SER A 69 29.36 2.36 -8.06
N GLN A 70 28.79 2.88 -9.14
CA GLN A 70 29.43 2.98 -10.46
C GLN A 70 28.55 3.83 -11.38
N HIS A 71 28.84 5.14 -11.37
CA HIS A 71 28.58 6.00 -12.51
C HIS A 71 29.36 5.44 -13.71
N THR A 72 28.72 4.62 -14.53
CA THR A 72 29.16 4.43 -15.91
C THR A 72 28.31 5.37 -16.77
N MET A 73 28.79 6.61 -16.93
CA MET A 73 28.31 7.51 -17.97
C MET A 73 28.47 6.81 -19.32
N MET A 74 27.36 6.34 -19.89
CA MET A 74 27.31 6.01 -21.31
C MET A 74 27.36 7.33 -22.11
N PRO A 75 28.30 7.51 -23.06
CA PRO A 75 28.37 8.73 -23.85
C PRO A 75 27.12 8.90 -24.70
N TRP A 76 26.39 9.98 -24.44
CA TRP A 76 25.27 10.44 -25.25
C TRP A 76 25.82 10.82 -26.61
N THR A 77 25.53 10.01 -27.63
CA THR A 77 25.73 10.44 -29.02
C THR A 77 24.58 11.37 -29.39
N GLU A 78 24.92 12.64 -29.56
CA GLU A 78 24.03 13.68 -30.05
C GLU A 78 23.45 13.27 -31.42
N ARG A 79 22.18 12.92 -31.45
CA ARG A 79 21.36 13.07 -32.66
C ARG A 79 20.44 14.26 -32.47
N SER A 80 20.90 15.36 -33.05
CA SER A 80 20.10 16.52 -33.41
C SER A 80 18.80 16.09 -34.09
N SER A 81 17.67 16.30 -33.43
CA SER A 81 16.37 16.35 -34.07
C SER A 81 15.59 17.55 -33.53
N SER A 82 15.08 18.32 -34.47
CA SER A 82 14.56 19.68 -34.33
C SER A 82 13.48 19.83 -33.26
N HIS A 83 13.54 20.97 -32.57
CA HIS A 83 12.52 21.47 -31.66
C HIS A 83 11.08 21.27 -32.16
N SER A 84 10.30 20.53 -31.38
CA SER A 84 8.95 21.00 -31.06
C SER A 84 8.98 21.45 -29.61
N SER A 85 8.61 22.70 -29.37
CA SER A 85 8.30 23.21 -28.04
C SER A 85 7.07 22.44 -27.52
N ARG A 86 7.31 21.24 -26.98
CA ARG A 86 6.33 20.61 -26.10
C ARG A 86 6.33 21.45 -24.84
N ARG A 87 5.38 22.39 -24.74
CA ARG A 87 4.91 22.88 -23.44
C ARG A 87 4.81 21.67 -22.53
N LYS A 88 5.63 21.60 -21.47
CA LYS A 88 5.32 20.75 -20.32
C LYS A 88 3.92 21.17 -19.93
N ARG A 89 2.91 20.37 -20.30
CA ARG A 89 1.56 20.56 -19.79
C ARG A 89 1.71 20.58 -18.27
N ASP A 90 1.06 21.52 -17.62
CA ASP A 90 0.95 21.51 -16.17
C ASP A 90 0.14 20.27 -15.78
N ILE A 91 0.84 19.14 -15.64
CA ILE A 91 0.28 17.82 -15.34
C ILE A 91 -0.18 17.75 -13.86
N GLN A 92 0.18 18.76 -13.06
CA GLN A 92 0.05 18.75 -11.60
C GLN A 92 -1.34 19.19 -11.10
N SER A 93 -2.17 19.80 -11.96
CA SER A 93 -3.50 20.32 -11.61
C SER A 93 -4.66 19.33 -11.77
N SER A 94 -4.49 18.24 -12.52
CA SER A 94 -5.54 17.25 -12.76
C SER A 94 -5.41 16.05 -11.82
N ILE A 95 -6.53 15.60 -11.26
CA ILE A 95 -6.59 14.36 -10.49
C ILE A 95 -6.17 13.17 -11.38
N LYS A 96 -5.30 12.30 -10.86
CA LYS A 96 -4.90 11.02 -11.48
C LYS A 96 -5.55 9.85 -10.74
N TYR A 97 -5.68 8.72 -11.42
CA TYR A 97 -6.22 7.49 -10.84
C TYR A 97 -5.17 6.39 -10.94
N VAL A 98 -5.09 5.57 -9.89
CA VAL A 98 -4.26 4.36 -9.86
C VAL A 98 -5.15 3.19 -9.49
N GLU A 99 -5.26 2.21 -10.39
CA GLU A 99 -5.94 0.95 -10.14
C GLU A 99 -5.05 0.01 -9.33
N LEU A 100 -5.45 -0.25 -8.09
CA LEU A 100 -4.71 -1.06 -7.13
C LEU A 100 -5.34 -2.45 -6.98
N ILE A 101 -4.49 -3.48 -7.02
CA ILE A 101 -4.81 -4.81 -6.50
C ILE A 101 -4.01 -5.06 -5.22
N ILE A 102 -4.68 -5.55 -4.18
CA ILE A 102 -4.01 -6.02 -2.96
C ILE A 102 -4.08 -7.54 -2.90
N VAL A 103 -2.93 -8.17 -2.66
CA VAL A 103 -2.80 -9.63 -2.56
C VAL A 103 -2.43 -9.98 -1.13
N ALA A 104 -3.12 -10.92 -0.51
CA ALA A 104 -2.77 -11.47 0.80
C ALA A 104 -2.24 -12.89 0.61
N ASP A 105 -1.00 -13.12 1.07
CA ASP A 105 -0.38 -14.44 1.01
C ASP A 105 -1.05 -15.46 1.95
N ASN A 106 -0.67 -16.72 1.80
CA ASN A 106 -1.23 -17.81 2.59
C ASN A 106 -0.94 -17.64 4.08
N LEU A 107 0.25 -17.17 4.44
CA LEU A 107 0.63 -17.00 5.84
C LEU A 107 -0.09 -15.81 6.51
N SER A 108 -0.24 -14.66 5.83
CA SER A 108 -1.01 -13.50 6.32
C SER A 108 -2.49 -13.79 6.38
N SER A 109 -2.99 -14.62 5.46
CA SER A 109 -4.33 -15.20 5.58
C SER A 109 -4.35 -16.03 6.88
N SER A 110 -3.46 -17.01 7.04
CA SER A 110 -3.43 -17.95 8.18
C SER A 110 -3.17 -17.31 9.55
N PHE A 111 -2.46 -16.18 9.64
CA PHE A 111 -2.24 -15.48 10.92
C PHE A 111 -3.50 -14.76 11.42
N GLN A 112 -4.39 -14.34 10.52
CA GLN A 112 -5.76 -13.95 10.89
C GLN A 112 -6.63 -15.18 11.24
N TYR A 113 -6.26 -16.38 10.78
CA TYR A 113 -7.04 -17.61 10.96
C TYR A 113 -6.89 -18.22 12.36
N GLN A 114 -5.87 -17.85 13.16
CA GLN A 114 -5.68 -18.44 14.50
C GLN A 114 -6.61 -17.90 15.59
N LYS A 115 -7.37 -16.81 15.34
CA LYS A 115 -8.27 -16.26 16.38
C LYS A 115 -9.74 -16.58 16.19
N GLN A 116 -10.27 -16.74 14.97
CA GLN A 116 -11.72 -16.81 14.76
C GLN A 116 -12.16 -17.53 13.45
N GLY A 117 -11.48 -18.60 13.06
CA GLY A 117 -11.86 -19.40 11.88
C GLY A 117 -11.43 -18.80 10.54
N LYS A 118 -11.50 -19.63 9.49
CA LYS A 118 -11.08 -19.32 8.11
C LYS A 118 -12.03 -18.31 7.45
N ASP A 119 -11.94 -17.04 7.81
CA ASP A 119 -12.82 -15.99 7.29
C ASP A 119 -12.11 -15.14 6.23
N VAL A 120 -12.19 -15.60 4.97
CA VAL A 120 -11.68 -14.87 3.80
C VAL A 120 -12.31 -13.48 3.68
N GLU A 121 -13.55 -13.30 4.12
CA GLU A 121 -14.24 -12.02 4.05
C GLU A 121 -13.65 -11.01 5.03
N LYS A 122 -13.22 -11.43 6.22
CA LYS A 122 -12.46 -10.57 7.14
C LYS A 122 -11.13 -10.10 6.54
N VAL A 123 -10.40 -10.99 5.85
CA VAL A 123 -9.15 -10.63 5.16
C VAL A 123 -9.43 -9.59 4.08
N LYS A 124 -10.44 -9.84 3.22
CA LYS A 124 -10.84 -8.89 2.17
C LYS A 124 -11.25 -7.54 2.74
N GLN A 125 -12.05 -7.54 3.80
CA GLN A 125 -12.45 -6.32 4.47
C GLN A 125 -11.23 -5.54 4.96
N ARG A 126 -10.26 -6.22 5.59
CA ARG A 126 -9.03 -5.58 6.04
C ARG A 126 -8.22 -4.99 4.88
N MET A 127 -8.14 -5.67 3.74
CA MET A 127 -7.50 -5.13 2.53
C MET A 127 -8.20 -3.88 2.00
N ALA A 128 -9.54 -3.85 2.06
CA ALA A 128 -10.31 -2.67 1.68
C ALA A 128 -10.12 -1.49 2.65
N GLU A 129 -9.99 -1.75 3.96
CA GLU A 129 -9.61 -0.74 4.95
C GLU A 129 -8.23 -0.14 4.67
N ILE A 130 -7.24 -0.98 4.33
CA ILE A 130 -5.89 -0.54 3.91
C ILE A 130 -5.99 0.37 2.69
N ALA A 131 -6.73 -0.04 1.66
CA ALA A 131 -6.88 0.77 0.46
C ALA A 131 -7.53 2.13 0.75
N ASN A 132 -8.46 2.20 1.71
CA ASN A 132 -9.06 3.47 2.14
C ASN A 132 -8.03 4.43 2.76
N TYR A 133 -7.10 3.91 3.57
CA TYR A 133 -5.99 4.71 4.10
C TYR A 133 -5.05 5.19 2.99
N VAL A 134 -4.73 4.29 2.05
CA VAL A 134 -3.87 4.59 0.91
C VAL A 134 -4.49 5.69 0.02
N ASP A 135 -5.79 5.60 -0.32
CA ASP A 135 -6.48 6.64 -1.11
C ASP A 135 -6.38 8.02 -0.43
N LYS A 136 -6.58 8.09 0.90
CA LYS A 136 -6.46 9.35 1.63
C LYS A 136 -5.03 9.90 1.58
N PHE A 137 -4.02 9.06 1.76
CA PHE A 137 -2.61 9.48 1.72
C PHE A 137 -2.25 10.11 0.36
N TYR A 138 -2.63 9.43 -0.73
CA TYR A 138 -2.36 9.89 -2.10
C TYR A 138 -3.23 11.06 -2.56
N LYS A 139 -4.36 11.32 -1.90
CA LYS A 139 -5.25 12.45 -2.22
C LYS A 139 -4.54 13.79 -2.14
N SER A 140 -3.59 13.94 -1.22
CA SER A 140 -2.74 15.15 -1.07
C SER A 140 -1.85 15.43 -2.29
N LEU A 141 -1.58 14.39 -3.10
CA LEU A 141 -0.78 14.45 -4.32
C LEU A 141 -1.65 14.55 -5.59
N ASN A 142 -2.95 14.87 -5.46
CA ASN A 142 -3.93 14.82 -6.54
C ASN A 142 -4.03 13.43 -7.20
N ILE A 143 -3.83 12.36 -6.44
CA ILE A 143 -3.98 10.98 -6.90
C ILE A 143 -5.14 10.33 -6.13
N ARG A 144 -5.99 9.59 -6.84
CA ARG A 144 -7.05 8.74 -6.29
C ARG A 144 -6.69 7.29 -6.52
N VAL A 145 -6.77 6.48 -5.47
CA VAL A 145 -6.47 5.05 -5.54
C VAL A 145 -7.78 4.27 -5.56
N ALA A 146 -7.99 3.52 -6.64
CA ALA A 146 -9.15 2.66 -6.82
C ALA A 146 -8.76 1.22 -6.53
N LEU A 147 -9.29 0.62 -5.46
CA LEU A 147 -9.13 -0.82 -5.22
C LEU A 147 -9.99 -1.60 -6.22
N VAL A 148 -9.37 -2.15 -7.25
CA VAL A 148 -10.04 -2.91 -8.32
C VAL A 148 -10.05 -4.42 -8.06
N GLY A 149 -9.27 -4.90 -7.10
CA GLY A 149 -9.24 -6.31 -6.75
C GLY A 149 -8.56 -6.62 -5.41
N VAL A 150 -9.07 -7.66 -4.75
CA VAL A 150 -8.39 -8.31 -3.63
C VAL A 150 -8.23 -9.79 -3.95
N GLU A 151 -7.01 -10.29 -3.87
CA GLU A 151 -6.66 -11.69 -4.08
C GLU A 151 -6.19 -12.28 -2.74
N VAL A 152 -6.74 -13.42 -2.33
CA VAL A 152 -6.36 -14.10 -1.09
C VAL A 152 -5.88 -15.51 -1.42
N TRP A 153 -4.64 -15.84 -1.06
CA TRP A 153 -4.04 -17.15 -1.31
C TRP A 153 -4.36 -18.14 -0.19
N SER A 154 -5.63 -18.57 -0.09
CA SER A 154 -6.12 -19.43 1.01
C SER A 154 -5.51 -20.83 1.06
N ASP A 155 -5.12 -21.38 -0.09
CA ASP A 155 -4.71 -22.78 -0.20
C ASP A 155 -3.19 -22.92 -0.19
N LYS A 156 -2.52 -22.15 -1.05
CA LYS A 156 -1.06 -22.07 -1.15
C LYS A 156 -0.64 -20.77 -1.82
N ASP A 157 0.60 -20.36 -1.54
CA ASP A 157 1.21 -19.22 -2.21
C ASP A 157 1.39 -19.49 -3.71
N LYS A 158 1.18 -18.44 -4.52
CA LYS A 158 1.30 -18.52 -5.99
C LYS A 158 2.67 -18.13 -6.52
N CYS A 159 3.54 -17.61 -5.65
CA CYS A 159 4.96 -17.35 -5.88
C CYS A 159 5.75 -17.67 -4.62
N SER A 160 7.08 -17.72 -4.71
CA SER A 160 7.92 -17.94 -3.54
C SER A 160 7.98 -16.67 -2.67
N ILE A 161 7.65 -16.81 -1.39
CA ILE A 161 7.79 -15.73 -0.39
C ILE A 161 8.76 -16.21 0.67
N THR A 162 9.86 -15.48 0.82
CA THR A 162 10.96 -15.80 1.74
C THR A 162 11.24 -14.64 2.68
N GLN A 163 12.14 -14.84 3.63
CA GLN A 163 12.59 -13.73 4.49
C GLN A 163 13.47 -12.72 3.74
N ASP A 164 13.99 -13.06 2.55
CA ASP A 164 14.67 -12.10 1.70
C ASP A 164 13.64 -11.25 0.93
N PRO A 165 13.54 -9.93 1.21
CA PRO A 165 12.58 -9.07 0.55
C PRO A 165 12.89 -8.87 -0.94
N PHE A 166 14.16 -8.97 -1.36
CA PHE A 166 14.52 -8.79 -2.77
C PHE A 166 14.00 -9.94 -3.63
N SER A 167 14.31 -11.18 -3.24
CA SER A 167 13.82 -12.38 -3.94
C SER A 167 12.30 -12.44 -3.94
N SER A 168 11.66 -12.14 -2.80
CA SER A 168 10.19 -12.17 -2.69
C SER A 168 9.51 -11.12 -3.57
N LEU A 169 10.10 -9.92 -3.69
CA LEU A 169 9.57 -8.87 -4.57
C LEU A 169 9.70 -9.27 -6.03
N HIS A 170 10.85 -9.84 -6.42
CA HIS A 170 11.09 -10.30 -7.78
C HIS A 170 10.07 -11.38 -8.19
N GLU A 171 9.90 -12.42 -7.37
CA GLU A 171 8.94 -13.51 -7.59
C GLU A 171 7.49 -13.00 -7.68
N PHE A 172 7.13 -12.03 -6.83
CA PHE A 172 5.80 -11.43 -6.86
C PHE A 172 5.54 -10.62 -8.13
N LEU A 173 6.51 -9.81 -8.57
CA LEU A 173 6.39 -9.02 -9.80
C LEU A 173 6.34 -9.89 -11.05
N ASP A 174 7.12 -10.97 -11.10
CA ASP A 174 7.06 -11.96 -12.18
C ASP A 174 5.71 -12.67 -12.22
N TRP A 175 5.19 -13.09 -11.06
CA TRP A 175 3.85 -13.64 -10.96
C TRP A 175 2.77 -12.62 -11.40
N ARG A 176 2.89 -11.35 -10.97
CA ARG A 176 1.98 -10.27 -11.41
C ARG A 176 1.97 -10.17 -12.93
N LYS A 177 3.15 -10.11 -13.55
CA LYS A 177 3.30 -10.01 -15.01
C LYS A 177 2.71 -11.19 -15.76
N LEU A 178 3.04 -12.41 -15.33
CA LEU A 178 2.74 -13.62 -16.08
C LEU A 178 1.33 -14.17 -15.80
N LYS A 179 0.75 -13.88 -14.63
CA LYS A 179 -0.51 -14.51 -14.17
C LYS A 179 -1.60 -13.50 -13.84
N LEU A 180 -1.29 -12.41 -13.16
CA LEU A 180 -2.30 -11.46 -12.70
C LEU A 180 -2.73 -10.46 -13.77
N LEU A 181 -1.77 -9.79 -14.44
CA LEU A 181 -2.04 -8.79 -15.48
C LEU A 181 -2.89 -9.34 -16.64
N PRO A 182 -2.65 -10.56 -17.16
CA PRO A 182 -3.51 -11.14 -18.20
C PRO A 182 -4.95 -11.41 -17.74
N LEU A 183 -5.17 -11.62 -16.44
CA LEU A 183 -6.48 -11.93 -15.86
C LEU A 183 -7.27 -10.67 -15.50
N ARG A 184 -6.60 -9.66 -14.96
CA ARG A 184 -7.20 -8.39 -14.53
C ARG A 184 -6.25 -7.23 -14.81
N ALA A 185 -6.70 -6.28 -15.61
CA ALA A 185 -6.00 -5.01 -15.78
C ALA A 185 -5.92 -4.26 -14.45
N HIS A 186 -4.76 -3.71 -14.16
CA HIS A 186 -4.49 -2.88 -12.98
C HIS A 186 -3.15 -2.14 -13.15
N ASP A 187 -3.02 -0.98 -12.51
CA ASP A 187 -1.82 -0.15 -12.57
C ASP A 187 -0.75 -0.62 -11.59
N ASN A 188 -1.13 -1.05 -10.38
CA ASN A 188 -0.21 -1.40 -9.30
C ASN A 188 -0.73 -2.58 -8.49
N ALA A 189 0.16 -3.45 -8.01
CA ALA A 189 -0.20 -4.52 -7.08
C ALA A 189 0.67 -4.53 -5.83
N GLN A 190 0.06 -4.73 -4.66
CA GLN A 190 0.77 -4.80 -3.37
C GLN A 190 0.52 -6.15 -2.72
N LEU A 191 1.60 -6.86 -2.38
CA LEU A 191 1.55 -8.10 -1.61
C LEU A 191 1.67 -7.79 -0.11
N ILE A 192 0.68 -8.23 0.65
CA ILE A 192 0.69 -8.22 2.10
C ILE A 192 1.04 -9.62 2.59
N SER A 193 2.21 -9.74 3.23
CA SER A 193 2.76 -11.02 3.65
C SER A 193 2.75 -11.21 5.17
N GLY A 194 2.55 -12.44 5.62
CA GLY A 194 2.74 -12.83 7.02
C GLY A 194 4.21 -13.10 7.38
N VAL A 195 5.09 -13.15 6.37
CA VAL A 195 6.51 -13.45 6.54
C VAL A 195 7.24 -12.24 7.12
N PHE A 196 8.13 -12.50 8.07
CA PHE A 196 9.03 -11.49 8.60
C PHE A 196 10.26 -11.40 7.69
N PHE A 197 10.45 -10.25 7.05
CA PHE A 197 11.66 -10.01 6.26
C PHE A 197 12.88 -9.79 7.16
N GLN A 198 14.06 -10.14 6.65
CA GLN A 198 15.31 -10.02 7.39
C GLN A 198 15.63 -8.57 7.75
N GLY A 199 16.22 -8.39 8.93
CA GLY A 199 16.63 -7.10 9.46
C GLY A 199 15.44 -6.24 9.92
N THR A 200 15.46 -4.96 9.55
CA THR A 200 14.42 -3.96 9.89
C THR A 200 13.48 -3.66 8.72
N THR A 201 13.53 -4.48 7.67
CA THR A 201 12.76 -4.28 6.43
C THR A 201 11.28 -4.58 6.67
N ILE A 202 10.43 -3.56 6.53
CA ILE A 202 8.98 -3.70 6.63
C ILE A 202 8.30 -3.96 5.27
N GLY A 203 9.01 -3.67 4.17
CA GLY A 203 8.53 -3.81 2.80
C GLY A 203 9.53 -3.28 1.79
N MET A 204 9.30 -3.58 0.51
CA MET A 204 10.17 -3.22 -0.61
C MET A 204 9.35 -2.99 -1.89
N ALA A 205 9.75 -2.02 -2.70
CA ALA A 205 9.16 -1.73 -4.01
C ALA A 205 10.21 -1.12 -4.94
N PRO A 206 10.11 -1.30 -6.28
CA PRO A 206 10.99 -0.63 -7.24
C PRO A 206 10.65 0.85 -7.37
N ILE A 207 11.67 1.70 -7.46
CA ILE A 207 11.51 3.17 -7.55
C ILE A 207 11.12 3.57 -8.99
N MET A 208 10.29 4.61 -9.15
CA MET A 208 9.89 5.16 -10.46
C MET A 208 9.26 4.13 -11.42
N SER A 209 8.64 3.10 -10.86
CA SER A 209 8.11 1.95 -11.62
C SER A 209 6.59 1.95 -11.74
N MET A 210 5.92 2.98 -11.20
CA MET A 210 4.46 3.02 -11.16
C MET A 210 3.87 3.01 -12.59
N CYS A 211 2.81 2.23 -12.77
CA CYS A 211 2.16 1.97 -14.05
C CYS A 211 3.01 1.21 -15.10
N THR A 212 4.19 0.69 -14.73
CA THR A 212 4.94 -0.22 -15.60
C THR A 212 4.36 -1.64 -15.56
N ALA A 213 4.44 -2.33 -16.70
CA ALA A 213 3.98 -3.71 -16.80
C ALA A 213 4.83 -4.66 -15.94
N GLU A 214 6.15 -4.46 -15.87
CA GLU A 214 7.03 -5.34 -15.09
C GLU A 214 7.09 -5.01 -13.61
N GLN A 215 7.25 -3.74 -13.24
CA GLN A 215 7.80 -3.39 -11.93
C GLN A 215 6.82 -2.64 -11.02
N SER A 216 5.60 -2.36 -11.49
CA SER A 216 4.60 -1.63 -10.71
C SER A 216 3.97 -2.50 -9.61
N GLY A 217 4.66 -2.58 -8.48
CA GLY A 217 4.17 -3.24 -7.29
C GLY A 217 5.16 -3.22 -6.13
N GLY A 218 4.76 -3.82 -5.01
CA GLY A 218 5.57 -3.88 -3.80
C GLY A 218 5.14 -5.02 -2.89
N ILE A 219 5.98 -5.31 -1.90
CA ILE A 219 5.70 -6.28 -0.84
C ILE A 219 5.79 -5.58 0.52
N VAL A 220 4.90 -5.94 1.45
CA VAL A 220 4.84 -5.37 2.80
C VAL A 220 4.51 -6.48 3.79
N MET A 221 5.23 -6.55 4.91
CA MET A 221 4.88 -7.48 5.98
C MET A 221 3.72 -6.95 6.84
N SER A 222 2.76 -7.80 7.19
CA SER A 222 1.61 -7.48 8.03
C SER A 222 1.85 -7.88 9.48
N ARG A 223 2.20 -6.92 10.35
CA ARG A 223 2.32 -7.13 11.81
C ARG A 223 1.10 -6.65 12.62
N SER A 224 0.32 -5.68 12.12
CA SER A 224 -0.98 -5.21 12.65
C SER A 224 -1.70 -4.29 11.62
N PRO A 225 -2.99 -3.92 11.80
CA PRO A 225 -3.75 -3.08 10.85
C PRO A 225 -3.09 -1.74 10.49
N ALA A 226 -2.31 -1.16 11.40
CA ALA A 226 -1.79 0.20 11.27
C ALA A 226 -0.44 0.33 10.54
N HIS A 227 0.26 -0.77 10.23
CA HIS A 227 1.63 -0.69 9.69
C HIS A 227 1.72 -0.56 8.16
N ILE A 228 0.60 -0.73 7.45
CA ILE A 228 0.62 -0.94 5.99
C ILE A 228 0.68 0.40 5.23
N VAL A 229 0.38 1.52 5.90
CA VAL A 229 0.31 2.85 5.29
C VAL A 229 1.68 3.47 5.01
N GLN A 230 2.79 2.88 5.48
CA GLN A 230 4.03 3.65 5.63
C GLN A 230 5.09 3.56 4.51
N LYS A 231 4.88 2.83 3.41
CA LYS A 231 5.85 2.83 2.29
C LYS A 231 5.19 2.75 0.91
N ALA A 232 4.25 3.66 0.68
CA ALA A 232 3.79 3.99 -0.66
C ALA A 232 4.57 5.19 -1.23
N ASP A 233 5.82 5.39 -0.81
CA ASP A 233 6.62 6.54 -1.23
C ASP A 233 7.98 6.11 -1.74
N TYR A 234 8.04 5.89 -3.05
CA TYR A 234 9.27 5.99 -3.85
C TYR A 234 8.91 6.54 -5.24
N THR A 235 8.73 7.86 -5.26
CA THR A 235 8.89 8.75 -6.43
C THR A 235 7.97 8.47 -7.61
N CYS A 236 6.82 9.14 -7.64
CA CYS A 236 6.19 9.51 -8.89
C CYS A 236 5.53 10.88 -8.72
N LEU A 237 6.29 11.93 -9.07
CA LEU A 237 5.87 13.25 -9.60
C LEU A 237 6.91 14.36 -9.29
N LYS A 238 8.13 14.21 -9.83
CA LYS A 238 8.78 15.17 -10.74
C LYS A 238 10.14 14.65 -11.18
#